data_AF-A0A6S7IAV5-F1
#
_entry.id   AF-A0A6S7IAV5-F1
#
_cell.length_a   1.000
_cell.length_b   1.000
_cell.length_c   1.000
_cell.angle_alpha   90.00
_cell.angle_beta   90.00
_cell.angle_gamma   90.00
#
_symmetry.space_group_name_H-M   'P 1'
#
loop_
_entity.id
_entity.type
_entity.pdbx_description
1 polymer ?
#
loop_
_entity_poly.entity_id
_entity_poly.type
_entity_poly.pdbx_seq_one_letter_code
_entity_poly.pdbx_strand_id
1 'polypeptide(L)'
;MDIRGYFPVLPSLSVFFDVFTQRELNGLCLHCTNRGCPWHGTYEALEGHSAVCEHALINCVNSECRMKFQRFHQGEHLKSECEYRNVKCDFCGKDVAFASMKEHVDTICDGAPVTCKYCNKKDILRTDIERHERRDCEEVPATCEFQAVGCNHAKILRSTQRNSYSKLVK
;
A
#
# COMPACT_ATOMS: atom_id res chain seq x y z
N MET A 1 9.27 52.54 48.35
CA MET A 1 9.18 53.14 47.01
C MET A 1 9.21 51.99 46.01
N ASP A 2 8.04 51.48 45.66
CA ASP A 2 7.86 50.33 44.78
C ASP A 2 8.01 50.79 43.32
N ILE A 3 9.13 50.49 42.68
CA ILE A 3 9.33 50.70 41.25
C ILE A 3 8.76 49.47 40.54
N ARG A 4 7.42 49.40 40.45
CA ARG A 4 6.74 48.46 39.56
C ARG A 4 6.99 48.90 38.12
N GLY A 5 8.00 48.30 37.50
CA GLY A 5 8.27 48.42 36.07
C GLY A 5 7.09 47.85 35.29
N TYR A 6 6.25 48.74 34.76
CA TYR A 6 5.29 48.41 33.72
C TYR A 6 6.08 48.08 32.45
N PHE A 7 6.24 46.80 32.15
CA PHE A 7 6.52 46.35 30.79
C PHE A 7 5.17 46.31 30.05
N PRO A 8 4.88 47.23 29.12
CA PRO A 8 3.67 47.14 28.34
C PRO A 8 3.76 45.91 27.43
N VAL A 9 2.85 44.97 27.65
CA VAL A 9 2.61 43.84 26.77
C VAL A 9 2.07 44.41 25.46
N LEU A 10 2.87 44.38 24.39
CA LEU A 10 2.47 44.93 23.09
C LEU A 10 1.29 44.12 22.52
N PRO A 11 0.24 44.77 22.01
CA PRO A 11 -0.92 44.08 21.43
C PRO A 11 -0.56 43.41 20.10
N SER A 12 -1.11 42.20 19.93
CA SER A 12 -0.79 41.15 18.95
C SER A 12 -0.90 41.48 17.45
N LEU A 13 -1.06 42.72 16.98
CA LEU A 13 -1.37 42.98 15.55
C LEU A 13 -0.84 44.32 14.99
N SER A 14 0.40 44.68 15.31
CA SER A 14 1.14 45.67 14.51
C SER A 14 2.64 45.34 14.45
N VAL A 15 2.95 44.18 13.85
CA VAL A 15 4.31 43.91 13.40
C VAL A 15 4.57 44.84 12.20
N PHE A 16 5.23 45.97 12.45
CA PHE A 16 5.75 46.80 11.39
C PHE A 16 6.92 46.06 10.74
N PHE A 17 6.74 45.54 9.52
CA PHE A 17 7.82 44.97 8.74
C PHE A 17 8.73 46.11 8.26
N ASP A 18 9.78 46.40 9.02
CA ASP A 18 10.83 47.29 8.56
C ASP A 18 11.60 46.60 7.42
N VAL A 19 11.41 47.09 6.20
CA VAL A 19 12.05 46.63 4.98
C VAL A 19 13.58 46.67 5.10
N PHE A 20 14.13 47.63 5.86
CA PHE A 20 15.56 47.70 6.12
C PHE A 20 16.02 46.54 7.00
N THR A 21 15.37 46.34 8.15
CA THR A 21 15.62 45.18 9.03
C THR A 21 15.46 43.84 8.29
N GLN A 22 14.45 43.70 7.42
CA GLN A 22 14.24 42.47 6.66
C GLN A 22 15.35 42.20 5.63
N ARG A 23 15.92 43.24 5.00
CA ARG A 23 17.09 43.08 4.12
C ARG A 23 18.32 42.61 4.87
N GLU A 24 18.58 43.19 6.05
CA GLU A 24 19.70 42.78 6.90
C GLU A 24 19.54 41.34 7.38
N LEU A 25 18.33 40.96 7.82
CA LEU A 25 18.01 39.58 8.22
C LEU A 25 18.21 38.59 7.08
N ASN A 26 17.69 38.91 5.89
CA ASN A 26 17.84 38.07 4.70
C ASN A 26 19.31 37.85 4.31
N GLY A 27 20.19 38.83 4.57
CA GLY A 27 21.62 38.74 4.31
C GLY A 27 22.44 37.93 5.33
N LEU A 28 21.85 37.53 6.47
CA LEU A 28 22.57 36.78 7.50
C LEU A 28 22.97 35.39 7.01
N CYS A 29 24.26 35.07 7.11
CA CYS A 29 24.76 33.73 6.85
C CYS A 29 24.47 32.80 8.04
N LEU A 30 23.75 31.71 7.78
CA LEU A 30 23.34 30.70 8.75
C LEU A 30 23.85 29.32 8.34
N HIS A 31 24.09 28.47 9.33
CA HIS A 31 24.35 27.05 9.15
C HIS A 31 23.08 26.24 9.33
N CYS A 32 22.96 25.11 8.62
CA CYS A 32 21.84 24.20 8.82
C CYS A 32 21.87 23.58 10.22
N THR A 33 20.70 23.46 10.86
CA THR A 33 20.55 22.86 12.19
C THR A 33 20.51 21.34 12.16
N ASN A 34 20.33 20.73 10.98
CA ASN A 34 20.33 19.27 10.85
C ASN A 34 21.73 18.71 11.05
N ARG A 35 21.83 17.72 11.95
CA ARG A 35 23.10 17.09 12.31
C ARG A 35 23.79 16.49 11.08
N GLY A 36 25.03 16.91 10.84
CA GLY A 36 25.86 16.43 9.73
C GLY A 36 25.64 17.17 8.40
N CYS A 37 24.71 18.13 8.34
CA CYS A 37 24.52 18.92 7.12
C CYS A 37 25.64 19.94 6.94
N PRO A 38 26.36 19.96 5.80
CA PRO A 38 27.43 20.93 5.53
C PRO A 38 26.91 22.29 5.02
N TRP A 39 25.59 22.42 4.85
CA TRP A 39 25.00 23.60 4.24
C TRP A 39 25.16 24.85 5.12
N HIS A 40 25.54 25.93 4.47
CA HIS A 40 25.54 27.28 5.00
C HIS A 40 25.17 28.26 3.89
N GLY A 41 24.42 29.30 4.21
CA GLY A 41 23.91 30.25 3.22
C GLY A 41 23.12 31.38 3.89
N THR A 42 22.56 32.26 3.08
CA THR A 42 21.75 33.38 3.58
C THR A 42 20.45 32.88 4.24
N TYR A 43 19.88 33.67 5.15
CA TYR A 43 18.57 33.37 5.76
C TYR A 43 17.49 33.20 4.68
N GLU A 44 17.53 34.01 3.63
CA GLU A 44 16.64 33.85 2.46
C GLU A 44 16.78 32.48 1.80
N ALA A 45 18.01 31.95 1.67
CA ALA A 45 18.25 30.65 1.07
C ALA A 45 17.94 29.46 2.02
N LEU A 46 17.80 29.70 3.32
CA LEU A 46 17.57 28.65 4.32
C LEU A 46 16.21 27.96 4.13
N GLU A 47 15.16 28.72 3.79
CA GLU A 47 13.84 28.14 3.57
C GLU A 47 13.87 27.13 2.43
N GLY A 48 14.50 27.51 1.30
CA GLY A 48 14.71 26.61 0.16
C GLY A 48 15.55 25.38 0.52
N HIS A 49 16.63 25.56 1.29
CA HIS A 49 17.44 24.43 1.76
C HIS A 49 16.65 23.48 2.66
N SER A 50 15.86 24.00 3.60
CA SER A 50 15.12 23.19 4.58
C SER A 50 14.18 22.19 3.91
N ALA A 51 13.58 22.56 2.77
CA ALA A 51 12.68 21.72 2.00
C ALA A 51 13.38 20.51 1.35
N VAL A 52 14.66 20.65 1.00
CA VAL A 52 15.46 19.64 0.25
C VAL A 52 16.60 19.03 1.04
N CYS A 53 16.79 19.44 2.30
CA CYS A 53 17.91 18.99 3.12
C CYS A 53 17.90 17.47 3.27
N GLU A 54 18.97 16.83 2.78
CA GLU A 54 19.17 15.37 2.86
C GLU A 54 19.33 14.87 4.30
N HIS A 55 19.82 15.73 5.20
CA HIS A 55 20.06 15.41 6.60
C HIS A 55 18.84 15.67 7.49
N ALA A 56 17.77 16.24 6.93
CA ALA A 56 16.53 16.49 7.66
C ALA A 56 15.92 15.16 8.14
N LEU A 57 15.53 15.14 9.42
CA LEU A 57 14.80 14.01 9.98
C LEU A 57 13.35 14.06 9.50
N ILE A 58 12.99 13.13 8.63
CA ILE A 58 11.67 13.01 8.04
C ILE A 58 10.96 11.74 8.52
N ASN A 59 9.64 11.71 8.41
CA ASN A 59 8.86 10.48 8.55
C ASN A 59 8.85 9.73 7.22
N CYS A 60 8.57 8.43 7.26
CA CYS A 60 8.28 7.66 6.06
C CYS A 60 7.10 8.26 5.27
N VAL A 61 7.11 8.13 3.94
CA VAL A 61 6.02 8.59 3.05
C VAL A 61 4.75 7.78 3.23
N ASN A 62 4.85 6.56 3.75
CA ASN A 62 3.69 5.74 4.09
C ASN A 62 3.21 6.10 5.50
N SER A 63 1.98 6.59 5.62
CA SER A 63 1.39 7.07 6.89
C SER A 63 1.36 6.00 8.00
N GLU A 64 1.19 4.74 7.60
CA GLU A 64 1.16 3.60 8.53
C GLU A 64 2.57 3.27 9.08
N CYS A 65 3.63 3.70 8.38
CA CYS A 65 5.00 3.51 8.81
C CYS A 65 5.43 4.65 9.74
N ARG A 66 5.61 4.34 11.02
CA ARG A 66 6.01 5.33 12.06
C ARG A 66 7.52 5.61 12.13
N MET A 67 8.29 5.09 11.17
CA MET A 67 9.74 5.24 11.15
C MET A 67 10.16 6.66 10.79
N LYS A 68 11.22 7.14 11.44
CA LYS A 68 11.87 8.42 11.16
C LYS A 68 13.35 8.19 10.86
N PHE A 69 13.86 8.91 9.86
CA PHE A 69 15.25 8.80 9.42
C PHE A 69 15.65 10.06 8.66
N GLN A 70 16.94 10.22 8.42
CA GLN A 70 17.42 11.30 7.56
C GLN A 70 16.93 11.07 6.14
N ARG A 71 16.53 12.14 5.44
CA ARG A 71 15.95 12.06 4.09
C ARG A 71 16.76 11.20 3.13
N PHE A 72 18.09 11.22 3.19
CA PHE A 72 18.92 10.37 2.31
C PHE A 72 18.72 8.86 2.54
N HIS A 73 18.37 8.41 3.75
CA HIS A 73 18.07 7.00 4.05
C HIS A 73 16.67 6.56 3.59
N GLN A 74 15.80 7.48 3.18
CA GLN A 74 14.43 7.17 2.77
C GLN A 74 14.36 6.19 1.61
N GLY A 75 15.25 6.34 0.62
CA GLY A 75 15.26 5.47 -0.55
C GLY A 75 15.58 4.01 -0.19
N GLU A 76 16.56 3.80 0.69
CA GLU A 76 16.93 2.48 1.19
C GLU A 76 15.79 1.86 2.02
N HIS A 77 15.21 2.64 2.94
CA HIS A 77 14.07 2.22 3.74
C HIS A 77 12.90 1.74 2.87
N LEU A 78 12.50 2.52 1.84
CA LEU A 78 11.40 2.14 0.95
C LEU A 78 11.71 0.93 0.06
N LYS A 79 12.99 0.66 -0.19
CA LYS A 79 13.42 -0.44 -1.05
C LYS A 79 13.35 -1.78 -0.33
N SER A 80 13.78 -1.86 0.93
CA SER A 80 13.95 -3.14 1.64
C SER A 80 13.29 -3.23 3.02
N GLU A 81 13.13 -2.13 3.74
CA GLU A 81 12.73 -2.18 5.15
C GLU A 81 11.26 -1.87 5.39
N CYS A 82 10.65 -1.06 4.53
CA CYS A 82 9.29 -0.59 4.73
C CYS A 82 8.29 -1.71 4.44
N GLU A 83 7.59 -2.20 5.46
CA GLU A 83 6.51 -3.19 5.31
C GLU A 83 5.30 -2.66 4.51
N TYR A 84 5.18 -1.33 4.41
CA TYR A 84 4.13 -0.65 3.66
C TYR A 84 4.58 -0.23 2.26
N ARG A 85 5.77 -0.66 1.81
CA ARG A 85 6.19 -0.44 0.42
C ARG A 85 5.23 -1.16 -0.53
N ASN A 86 4.93 -0.51 -1.65
CA ASN A 86 4.14 -1.13 -2.71
C ASN A 86 5.02 -2.09 -3.50
N VAL A 87 4.52 -3.30 -3.71
CA VAL A 87 5.17 -4.38 -4.46
C VAL A 87 4.17 -4.89 -5.50
N LYS A 88 4.65 -5.20 -6.70
CA LYS A 88 3.82 -5.80 -7.74
C LYS A 88 3.51 -7.24 -7.36
N CYS A 89 2.24 -7.61 -7.43
CA CYS A 89 1.81 -9.00 -7.30
C CYS A 89 2.25 -9.79 -8.53
N ASP A 90 2.95 -10.91 -8.34
CA ASP A 90 3.46 -11.74 -9.45
C ASP A 90 2.34 -12.39 -10.28
N PHE A 91 1.15 -12.51 -9.71
CA PHE A 91 0.02 -13.19 -10.35
C PHE A 91 -0.90 -12.24 -11.15
N CYS A 92 -1.14 -11.03 -10.65
CA CYS A 92 -2.07 -10.08 -11.27
C CYS A 92 -1.43 -8.75 -11.71
N GLY A 93 -0.16 -8.51 -11.36
CA GLY A 93 0.58 -7.29 -11.70
C GLY A 93 0.16 -6.02 -10.96
N LYS A 94 -0.85 -6.09 -10.08
CA LYS A 94 -1.32 -4.94 -9.28
C LYS A 94 -0.30 -4.58 -8.20
N ASP A 95 -0.17 -3.29 -7.93
CA ASP A 95 0.66 -2.78 -6.82
C ASP A 95 -0.09 -2.97 -5.49
N VAL A 96 0.52 -3.67 -4.53
CA VAL A 96 -0.04 -4.00 -3.22
C VAL A 96 1.00 -3.75 -2.14
N ALA A 97 0.59 -3.25 -0.97
CA ALA A 97 1.48 -3.12 0.17
C ALA A 97 2.09 -4.47 0.56
N PHE A 98 3.39 -4.51 0.84
CA PHE A 98 4.10 -5.75 1.15
C PHE A 98 3.47 -6.52 2.32
N ALA A 99 3.07 -5.83 3.39
CA ALA A 99 2.35 -6.41 4.53
C ALA A 99 1.03 -7.10 4.15
N SER A 100 0.32 -6.59 3.13
CA SER A 100 -0.97 -7.12 2.66
C SER A 100 -0.84 -8.10 1.50
N MET A 101 0.37 -8.36 0.99
CA MET A 101 0.57 -9.21 -0.19
C MET A 101 0.07 -10.64 0.02
N LYS A 102 0.31 -11.20 1.21
CA LYS A 102 -0.15 -12.56 1.56
C LYS A 102 -1.67 -12.66 1.51
N GLU A 103 -2.36 -11.75 2.21
CA GLU A 103 -3.81 -11.69 2.20
C GLU A 103 -4.35 -11.46 0.79
N HIS A 104 -3.72 -10.55 0.03
CA HIS A 104 -4.09 -10.30 -1.36
C HIS A 104 -4.07 -11.58 -2.19
N VAL A 105 -2.99 -12.36 -2.15
CA VAL A 105 -2.88 -13.64 -2.90
C VAL A 105 -3.92 -14.64 -2.44
N ASP A 106 -4.18 -14.74 -1.13
CA ASP A 106 -5.08 -15.72 -0.55
C ASP A 106 -6.57 -15.40 -0.81
N THR A 107 -6.99 -14.14 -0.81
CA THR A 107 -8.43 -13.78 -0.80
C THR A 107 -8.87 -12.90 -1.96
N ILE A 108 -8.01 -12.05 -2.52
CA ILE A 108 -8.41 -10.99 -3.46
C ILE A 108 -7.87 -11.22 -4.88
N CYS A 109 -6.72 -11.88 -5.02
CA CYS A 109 -5.99 -11.92 -6.28
C CYS A 109 -6.67 -12.82 -7.31
N ASP A 110 -7.18 -12.19 -8.37
CA ASP A 110 -7.82 -12.84 -9.51
C ASP A 110 -6.87 -13.79 -10.27
N GLY A 111 -5.58 -13.44 -10.31
CA GLY A 111 -4.54 -14.23 -10.97
C GLY A 111 -3.95 -15.34 -10.09
N ALA A 112 -4.31 -15.40 -8.81
CA ALA A 112 -3.73 -16.42 -7.92
C ALA A 112 -4.25 -17.81 -8.29
N PRO A 113 -3.36 -18.83 -8.34
CA PRO A 113 -3.77 -20.21 -8.55
C PRO A 113 -4.56 -20.72 -7.34
N VAL A 114 -5.63 -21.46 -7.62
CA VAL A 114 -6.50 -22.10 -6.63
C VAL A 114 -6.58 -23.60 -6.88
N THR A 115 -6.81 -24.34 -5.80
CA THR A 115 -6.96 -25.79 -5.88
C THR A 115 -8.41 -26.17 -6.08
N CYS A 116 -8.69 -26.99 -7.10
CA CYS A 116 -10.02 -27.55 -7.28
C CYS A 116 -10.33 -28.54 -6.15
N LYS A 117 -11.46 -28.34 -5.45
CA LYS A 117 -11.92 -29.19 -4.34
C LYS A 117 -12.29 -30.62 -4.77
N TYR A 118 -12.55 -30.84 -6.05
CA TYR A 118 -13.00 -32.14 -6.56
C TYR A 118 -11.85 -32.98 -7.11
N CYS A 119 -10.98 -32.40 -7.94
CA CYS A 119 -9.87 -33.14 -8.55
C CYS A 119 -8.50 -32.84 -7.93
N ASN A 120 -8.43 -31.97 -6.91
CA ASN A 120 -7.20 -31.54 -6.24
C ASN A 120 -6.11 -30.93 -7.16
N LYS A 121 -6.48 -30.50 -8.37
CA LYS A 121 -5.58 -29.82 -9.30
C LYS A 121 -5.32 -28.38 -8.83
N LYS A 122 -4.04 -27.97 -8.78
CA LYS A 122 -3.59 -26.71 -8.16
C LYS A 122 -3.31 -25.57 -9.14
N ASP A 123 -3.20 -25.86 -10.44
CA ASP A 123 -2.79 -24.89 -11.48
C ASP A 123 -3.98 -24.22 -12.19
N ILE A 124 -5.03 -23.88 -11.45
CA ILE A 124 -6.22 -23.24 -12.02
C ILE A 124 -6.30 -21.82 -11.49
N LEU A 125 -6.37 -20.82 -12.38
CA LEU A 125 -6.54 -19.43 -11.96
C LEU A 125 -7.87 -19.27 -11.22
N ARG A 126 -7.91 -18.39 -10.21
CA ARG A 126 -9.13 -18.08 -9.46
C ARG A 126 -10.30 -17.68 -10.37
N THR A 127 -10.03 -16.93 -11.42
CA THR A 127 -11.03 -16.54 -12.44
C THR A 127 -11.56 -17.71 -13.27
N ASP A 128 -10.79 -18.78 -13.41
CA ASP A 128 -11.10 -19.92 -14.27
C ASP A 128 -11.69 -21.11 -13.49
N ILE A 129 -11.73 -21.06 -12.15
CA ILE A 129 -12.15 -22.20 -11.32
C ILE A 129 -13.61 -22.60 -11.59
N GLU A 130 -14.52 -21.64 -11.79
CA GLU A 130 -15.91 -21.94 -12.11
C GLU A 130 -16.06 -22.62 -13.47
N ARG A 131 -15.25 -22.19 -14.45
CA ARG A 131 -15.21 -22.83 -15.78
C ARG A 131 -14.67 -24.24 -15.66
N HIS A 132 -13.59 -24.41 -14.90
CA HIS A 132 -12.98 -25.70 -14.63
C HIS A 132 -13.98 -26.66 -13.99
N GLU A 133 -14.62 -26.29 -12.88
CA GLU A 133 -15.60 -27.15 -12.19
C GLU A 133 -16.77 -27.52 -13.12
N ARG A 134 -17.25 -26.58 -13.94
CA ARG A 134 -18.38 -26.84 -14.83
C ARG A 134 -18.01 -27.75 -16.01
N ARG A 135 -16.88 -27.53 -16.66
CA ARG A 135 -16.55 -28.13 -17.97
C ARG A 135 -15.37 -29.10 -17.95
N ASP A 136 -14.30 -28.78 -17.22
CA ASP A 136 -13.01 -29.46 -17.34
C ASP A 136 -12.77 -30.46 -16.19
N CYS A 137 -13.46 -30.30 -15.07
CA CYS A 137 -13.30 -31.16 -13.90
C CYS A 137 -14.07 -32.47 -14.05
N GLU A 138 -13.31 -33.57 -14.08
CA GLU A 138 -13.83 -34.93 -14.21
C GLU A 138 -14.36 -35.51 -12.88
N GLU A 139 -13.92 -34.95 -11.76
CA GLU A 139 -14.27 -35.43 -10.40
C GLU A 139 -15.48 -34.70 -9.79
N VAL A 140 -16.10 -33.77 -10.53
CA VAL A 140 -17.31 -33.07 -10.07
C VAL A 140 -18.50 -34.04 -10.05
N PRO A 141 -19.15 -34.24 -8.88
CA PRO A 141 -20.32 -35.10 -8.76
C PRO A 141 -21.45 -34.58 -9.64
N ALA A 142 -22.09 -35.48 -10.39
CA ALA A 142 -23.34 -35.16 -11.07
C ALA A 142 -24.53 -35.63 -10.25
N THR A 143 -25.58 -34.82 -10.20
CA THR A 143 -26.85 -35.17 -9.58
C THR A 143 -27.58 -36.20 -10.43
N CYS A 144 -28.17 -37.20 -9.79
CA CYS A 144 -28.98 -38.21 -10.46
C CYS A 144 -30.27 -37.58 -11.01
N GLU A 145 -30.69 -37.94 -12.22
CA GLU A 145 -31.95 -37.50 -12.83
C GLU A 145 -33.18 -37.89 -12.00
N PHE A 146 -33.07 -38.98 -11.24
CA PHE A 146 -34.11 -39.46 -10.34
C PHE A 146 -34.07 -38.82 -8.95
N GLN A 147 -33.26 -37.77 -8.74
CA GLN A 147 -33.29 -37.00 -7.50
C GLN A 147 -34.67 -36.39 -7.24
N ALA A 148 -35.38 -36.01 -8.31
CA ALA A 148 -36.76 -35.52 -8.22
C ALA A 148 -37.75 -36.56 -7.64
N VAL A 149 -37.44 -37.85 -7.77
CA VAL A 149 -38.22 -38.96 -7.23
C VAL A 149 -37.58 -39.60 -5.99
N GLY A 150 -36.60 -38.92 -5.36
CA GLY A 150 -36.02 -39.31 -4.08
C GLY A 150 -34.71 -40.10 -4.15
N CYS A 151 -34.07 -40.22 -5.33
CA CYS A 151 -32.76 -40.86 -5.44
C CYS A 151 -31.65 -39.96 -4.87
N ASN A 152 -30.94 -40.45 -3.87
CA ASN A 152 -29.84 -39.78 -3.16
C ASN A 152 -28.45 -40.30 -3.58
N HIS A 153 -28.36 -41.01 -4.71
CA HIS A 153 -27.11 -41.56 -5.21
C HIS A 153 -26.35 -40.54 -6.06
N ALA A 154 -25.24 -40.00 -5.55
CA ALA A 154 -24.33 -39.15 -6.31
C ALA A 154 -23.29 -40.02 -7.04
N LYS A 155 -23.19 -39.90 -8.37
CA LYS A 155 -22.09 -40.51 -9.14
C LYS A 155 -21.12 -39.43 -9.57
N ILE A 156 -19.82 -39.72 -9.46
CA ILE A 156 -18.78 -38.92 -10.10
C ILE A 156 -18.86 -39.24 -11.60
N LEU A 157 -19.36 -38.29 -12.39
CA LEU A 157 -19.43 -38.43 -13.85
C LEU A 157 -18.26 -37.69 -14.48
N ARG A 158 -17.51 -38.39 -15.33
CA ARG A 158 -16.46 -37.78 -16.17
C ARG A 158 -17.08 -36.68 -17.05
N SER A 159 -16.31 -35.65 -17.38
CA SER A 159 -16.82 -34.46 -18.11
C SER A 159 -17.54 -34.82 -19.42
N THR A 160 -17.09 -35.88 -20.10
CA THR A 160 -17.67 -36.44 -21.32
C THR A 160 -19.07 -37.04 -21.13
N GLN A 161 -19.39 -37.58 -19.95
CA GLN A 161 -20.72 -38.12 -19.64
C GLN A 161 -21.70 -37.01 -19.23
N ARG A 162 -21.23 -35.91 -18.61
CA ARG A 162 -22.07 -34.79 -18.16
C ARG A 162 -22.74 -34.04 -19.32
N ASN A 163 -22.03 -33.83 -20.44
CA ASN A 163 -22.58 -33.21 -21.65
C ASN A 163 -23.62 -34.08 -22.37
N SER A 164 -23.51 -35.41 -22.25
CA SER A 164 -24.49 -36.36 -22.75
C SER A 164 -25.74 -36.38 -21.86
N TYR A 165 -25.56 -36.31 -20.54
CA TYR A 165 -26.64 -36.21 -19.54
C TYR A 165 -27.42 -34.89 -19.65
N SER A 166 -26.77 -33.74 -19.89
CA SER A 166 -27.47 -32.46 -20.05
C SER A 166 -28.29 -32.33 -21.35
N LYS A 167 -28.03 -33.18 -22.35
CA LYS A 167 -28.80 -33.24 -23.61
C LYS A 167 -30.04 -34.11 -23.52
N LEU A 168 -30.14 -34.99 -22.52
CA LEU A 168 -31.31 -35.84 -22.26
C LEU A 168 -32.41 -35.11 -21.46
N VAL A 169 -32.12 -33.92 -20.94
CA VAL A 169 -33.05 -33.06 -20.17
C VAL A 169 -33.53 -31.87 -21.00
N LYS A 170 -33.73 -32.05 -22.31
CA LYS A 170 -34.48 -31.12 -23.17
C LYS A 170 -35.73 -31.80 -23.71
#